data_AF-A0A561UVX3-F1
#
_entry.id   AF-A0A561UVX3-F1
#
_cell.length_a   1.000
_cell.length_b   1.000
_cell.length_c   1.000
_cell.angle_alpha   90.00
_cell.angle_beta   90.00
_cell.angle_gamma   90.00
#
_symmetry.space_group_name_H-M   'P 1'
#
loop_
_entity.id
_entity.type
_entity.pdbx_description
1 polymer ?
#
loop_
_entity_poly.entity_id
_entity_poly.type
_entity_poly.pdbx_seq_one_letter_code
_entity_poly.pdbx_strand_id
1 'polypeptide(L)'
;MRAFIASSIGVTCAAALVLPLAAPAGAAPDTPAHSAAMGPAPAEASEPAPLSGSTQSLALTSLPAASARATGQPIAVAAGQGLTERDVRAFSMVGVVWDDVSAELHGTAQVRTRATGTHRWSGWQDLETHNAEHSADPGTAERDSGAARGSTAPLWVGDSDGVEVRVNPEAPDARGGSAPSVPLPGGLRLELVDPGKDPRQVPATGVAGADRTAGITALPALSRLATDAAAGYVPGAAPLIGPRPRIITRQGWGADEKLRERAFTYTKSVKAAFIHHSATGNNYACSQAPAVLRGIYRYHVRSSGWRDIGYNFAVDKCGNIYEGRAGGVTKAVMGAHTLGFNTNTMGIAVLGTFSDANPPAAAVNAVAKLTAWKLGLYGANPKGRVTLVSGGSNKYKEGKKVELNVISGHRDGFATECPGARLYKKLGTARTSSARLQGR
;
A
#
# COMPACT_ATOMS: atom_id res chain seq x y z
N MET A 1 33.87 37.86 -28.45
CA MET A 1 33.47 38.84 -29.48
C MET A 1 33.75 38.26 -30.85
N ARG A 2 32.72 38.24 -31.73
CA ARG A 2 32.71 37.92 -33.18
C ARG A 2 32.96 36.44 -33.55
N ALA A 3 32.28 35.82 -34.52
CA ALA A 3 31.02 36.07 -35.23
C ALA A 3 30.62 34.75 -35.96
N PHE A 4 29.34 34.63 -36.29
CA PHE A 4 28.63 33.52 -36.93
C PHE A 4 29.13 33.13 -38.33
N ILE A 5 29.03 31.83 -38.67
CA ILE A 5 28.59 31.34 -39.99
C ILE A 5 27.62 30.18 -39.80
N ALA A 6 26.41 30.36 -40.33
CA ALA A 6 25.36 29.35 -40.46
C ALA A 6 25.51 28.61 -41.80
N SER A 7 25.12 27.33 -41.84
CA SER A 7 24.68 26.65 -43.07
C SER A 7 23.64 25.59 -42.74
N SER A 8 22.44 25.83 -43.26
CA SER A 8 21.24 25.03 -43.16
C SER A 8 21.14 24.13 -44.40
N ILE A 9 20.78 22.86 -44.23
CA ILE A 9 20.22 22.03 -45.32
C ILE A 9 18.88 21.50 -44.82
N GLY A 10 17.80 21.99 -45.42
CA GLY A 10 16.45 21.48 -45.25
C GLY A 10 16.22 20.26 -46.12
N VAL A 11 15.42 19.33 -45.62
CA VAL A 11 14.71 18.33 -46.43
C VAL A 11 13.26 18.34 -46.00
N THR A 12 12.42 18.90 -46.87
CA THR A 12 10.97 18.82 -46.87
C THR A 12 10.53 17.50 -47.47
N CYS A 13 9.68 16.76 -46.78
CA CYS A 13 8.85 15.71 -47.40
C CYS A 13 7.42 15.88 -46.88
N ALA A 14 6.56 16.34 -47.78
CA ALA A 14 5.12 16.43 -47.63
C ALA A 14 4.47 15.14 -48.15
N ALA A 15 3.50 14.60 -47.44
CA ALA A 15 2.53 13.65 -48.00
C ALA A 15 1.18 13.75 -47.25
N ALA A 16 0.27 14.45 -47.91
CA ALA A 16 -1.19 14.31 -48.01
C ALA A 16 -2.02 13.77 -46.83
N LEU A 17 -2.84 14.67 -46.27
CA LEU A 17 -4.12 14.38 -45.62
C LEU A 17 -5.14 13.80 -46.62
N VAL A 18 -5.91 12.80 -46.19
CA VAL A 18 -7.21 12.46 -46.78
C VAL A 18 -8.24 12.37 -45.65
N LEU A 19 -9.14 13.37 -45.62
CA LEU A 19 -10.41 13.40 -44.89
C LEU A 19 -11.52 12.92 -45.83
N PRO A 20 -12.52 12.15 -45.39
CA PRO A 20 -13.81 12.10 -46.05
C PRO A 20 -14.80 13.05 -45.36
N LEU A 21 -15.40 13.91 -46.18
CA LEU A 21 -16.54 14.77 -45.88
C LEU A 21 -17.82 13.96 -45.65
N ALA A 22 -18.69 14.50 -44.80
CA ALA A 22 -20.06 14.07 -44.56
C ALA A 22 -21.07 14.72 -45.54
N ALA A 23 -22.23 14.07 -45.68
CA ALA A 23 -23.61 14.57 -45.95
C ALA A 23 -24.35 13.77 -47.06
N PRO A 24 -25.70 13.82 -47.18
CA PRO A 24 -26.73 14.35 -46.29
C PRO A 24 -27.88 13.35 -45.96
N ALA A 25 -28.81 13.83 -45.14
CA ALA A 25 -30.07 13.20 -44.72
C ALA A 25 -31.07 12.93 -45.88
N GLY A 26 -31.90 11.90 -45.69
CA GLY A 26 -33.06 11.58 -46.53
C GLY A 26 -34.23 11.05 -45.68
N ALA A 27 -35.42 11.59 -45.99
CA ALA A 27 -36.72 11.53 -45.31
C ALA A 27 -37.27 10.18 -44.80
N ALA A 28 -38.17 10.31 -43.81
CA ALA A 28 -39.08 9.31 -43.26
C ALA A 28 -40.24 8.92 -44.21
N PRO A 29 -41.02 7.89 -43.85
CA PRO A 29 -42.45 8.18 -43.59
C PRO A 29 -43.04 7.48 -42.35
N ASP A 30 -43.93 8.25 -41.69
CA ASP A 30 -45.22 7.94 -41.05
C ASP A 30 -45.44 6.76 -40.08
N THR A 31 -45.78 7.17 -38.86
CA THR A 31 -46.43 6.49 -37.72
C THR A 31 -47.74 5.73 -38.04
N PRO A 32 -48.17 4.80 -37.16
CA PRO A 32 -49.23 5.19 -36.22
C PRO A 32 -48.91 4.86 -34.75
N ALA A 33 -49.45 5.72 -33.89
CA ALA A 33 -49.35 5.68 -32.44
C ALA A 33 -50.14 4.51 -31.81
N HIS A 34 -49.51 3.83 -30.85
CA HIS A 34 -50.21 3.11 -29.79
C HIS A 34 -49.60 3.50 -28.43
N SER A 35 -50.35 4.29 -27.67
CA SER A 35 -50.21 4.42 -26.23
C SER A 35 -50.66 3.13 -25.55
N ALA A 36 -49.83 2.55 -24.67
CA ALA A 36 -50.24 2.13 -23.33
C ALA A 36 -49.13 1.37 -22.56
N ALA A 37 -49.12 1.63 -21.25
CA ALA A 37 -48.59 0.83 -20.15
C ALA A 37 -47.08 0.92 -19.83
N MET A 38 -46.81 1.77 -18.84
CA MET A 38 -45.58 1.82 -18.05
C MET A 38 -45.40 0.51 -17.25
N GLY A 39 -44.56 -0.38 -17.76
CA GLY A 39 -44.06 -1.55 -17.01
C GLY A 39 -42.98 -1.13 -16.01
N PRO A 40 -42.76 -1.88 -14.92
CA PRO A 40 -41.71 -1.57 -13.95
C PRO A 40 -40.35 -1.60 -14.64
N ALA A 41 -39.52 -0.60 -14.34
CA ALA A 41 -38.16 -0.48 -14.87
C ALA A 41 -37.37 -1.78 -14.62
N PRO A 42 -36.64 -2.31 -15.62
CA PRO A 42 -35.79 -3.46 -15.39
C PRO A 42 -34.74 -3.07 -14.34
N ALA A 43 -34.59 -3.92 -13.31
CA ALA A 43 -33.54 -3.79 -12.32
C ALA A 43 -32.20 -3.64 -13.05
N GLU A 44 -31.47 -2.56 -12.77
CA GLU A 44 -30.11 -2.36 -13.24
C GLU A 44 -29.28 -3.58 -12.83
N ALA A 45 -28.94 -4.40 -13.82
CA ALA A 45 -27.97 -5.46 -13.64
C ALA A 45 -26.67 -4.79 -13.19
N SER A 46 -26.22 -5.12 -11.99
CA SER A 46 -24.95 -4.66 -11.43
C SER A 46 -23.84 -4.94 -12.44
N GLU A 47 -23.20 -3.87 -12.94
CA GLU A 47 -22.06 -4.03 -13.85
C GLU A 47 -21.01 -4.94 -13.21
N PRO A 48 -20.43 -5.90 -13.95
CA PRO A 48 -19.40 -6.76 -13.41
C PRO A 48 -18.21 -5.92 -12.95
N ALA A 49 -17.78 -6.10 -11.70
CA ALA A 49 -16.66 -5.37 -11.12
C ALA A 49 -15.45 -5.32 -12.09
N PRO A 50 -14.84 -4.14 -12.30
CA PRO A 50 -13.76 -3.98 -13.25
C PRO A 50 -12.59 -4.88 -12.86
N LEU A 51 -11.94 -5.48 -13.87
CA LEU A 51 -10.76 -6.35 -13.66
C LEU A 51 -9.63 -5.64 -12.90
N SER A 52 -9.57 -4.32 -12.98
CA SER A 52 -8.57 -3.48 -12.31
C SER A 52 -8.93 -3.08 -10.87
N GLY A 53 -10.11 -3.44 -10.36
CA GLY A 53 -10.61 -2.99 -9.06
C GLY A 53 -11.00 -1.50 -9.05
N SER A 54 -11.50 -1.00 -7.92
CA SER A 54 -12.01 0.36 -7.81
C SER A 54 -11.78 0.98 -6.43
N THR A 55 -11.90 2.32 -6.37
CA THR A 55 -11.81 3.09 -5.13
C THR A 55 -13.04 4.00 -5.07
N GLN A 56 -13.74 4.01 -3.93
CA GLN A 56 -14.84 4.92 -3.64
C GLN A 56 -14.44 5.81 -2.45
N SER A 57 -14.38 7.11 -2.68
CA SER A 57 -14.07 8.11 -1.66
C SER A 57 -15.37 8.77 -1.18
N LEU A 58 -15.60 8.80 0.12
CA LEU A 58 -16.80 9.39 0.75
C LEU A 58 -16.37 10.41 1.79
N ALA A 59 -16.78 11.67 1.63
CA ALA A 59 -16.47 12.71 2.62
C ALA A 59 -17.13 12.40 3.97
N LEU A 60 -16.36 12.55 5.06
CA LEU A 60 -16.89 12.44 6.42
C LEU A 60 -17.57 13.75 6.81
N THR A 61 -18.72 13.63 7.47
CA THR A 61 -19.49 14.77 7.99
C THR A 61 -19.52 14.74 9.50
N SER A 62 -19.76 15.88 10.14
CA SER A 62 -19.99 15.92 11.59
C SER A 62 -21.10 14.96 11.98
N LEU A 63 -20.80 14.08 12.94
CA LEU A 63 -21.80 13.22 13.55
C LEU A 63 -22.56 14.00 14.62
N PRO A 64 -23.86 13.70 14.85
CA PRO A 64 -24.58 14.24 16.00
C PRO A 64 -23.83 13.89 17.28
N ALA A 65 -23.71 14.83 18.21
CA ALA A 65 -23.15 14.55 19.53
C ALA A 65 -23.97 13.41 20.18
N ALA A 66 -23.30 12.34 20.60
CA ALA A 66 -23.96 11.26 21.31
C ALA A 66 -24.60 11.85 22.58
N SER A 67 -25.92 11.77 22.69
CA SER A 67 -26.63 12.25 23.87
C SER A 67 -26.31 11.31 25.04
N ALA A 68 -25.32 11.64 25.86
CA ALA A 68 -25.08 10.93 27.12
C ALA A 68 -26.23 11.24 28.08
N ARG A 69 -27.30 10.43 28.05
CA ARG A 69 -28.30 10.39 29.13
C ARG A 69 -27.77 9.50 30.26
N ALA A 70 -26.74 9.96 30.94
CA ALA A 70 -26.42 9.51 32.29
C ALA A 70 -25.67 10.65 32.98
N THR A 71 -26.20 11.08 34.13
CA THR A 71 -25.61 12.04 35.07
C THR A 71 -25.45 13.50 34.60
N GLY A 72 -26.55 14.23 34.45
CA GLY A 72 -26.75 15.62 34.94
C GLY A 72 -25.73 16.75 34.65
N GLN A 73 -24.72 16.55 33.81
CA GLN A 73 -23.74 17.57 33.40
C GLN A 73 -23.41 17.34 31.92
N PRO A 74 -23.61 18.34 31.03
CA PRO A 74 -23.25 18.18 29.63
C PRO A 74 -21.72 18.17 29.50
N ILE A 75 -21.13 16.99 29.45
CA ILE A 75 -19.77 16.83 28.94
C ILE A 75 -19.90 16.99 27.42
N ALA A 76 -19.49 18.14 26.89
CA ALA A 76 -19.41 18.36 25.45
C ALA A 76 -18.31 17.44 24.88
N VAL A 77 -18.67 16.21 24.52
CA VAL A 77 -17.80 15.37 23.70
C VAL A 77 -17.73 16.07 22.34
N ALA A 78 -16.53 16.49 21.93
CA ALA A 78 -16.33 17.12 20.63
C ALA A 78 -16.96 16.23 19.54
N ALA A 79 -17.76 16.84 18.67
CA ALA A 79 -18.48 16.12 17.65
C ALA A 79 -17.48 15.41 16.72
N GLY A 80 -17.50 14.08 16.73
CA GLY A 80 -16.72 13.28 15.80
C GLY A 80 -17.19 13.49 14.36
N GLN A 81 -16.38 13.06 13.39
CA GLN A 81 -16.76 13.02 11.98
C GLN A 81 -16.97 11.58 11.53
N GLY A 82 -17.87 11.34 10.59
CA GLY A 82 -18.16 9.99 10.16
C GLY A 82 -19.29 9.87 9.16
N LEU A 83 -19.71 8.63 8.94
CA LEU A 83 -20.86 8.24 8.13
C LEU A 83 -21.69 7.24 8.94
N THR A 84 -22.99 7.50 9.05
CA THR A 84 -23.96 6.52 9.55
C THR A 84 -24.11 5.35 8.57
N GLU A 85 -24.68 4.23 9.07
CA GLU A 85 -24.95 3.02 8.29
C GLU A 85 -25.54 3.35 6.92
N ARG A 86 -24.93 2.83 5.86
CA ARG A 86 -25.39 3.00 4.48
C ARG A 86 -24.89 1.89 3.56
N ASP A 87 -25.62 1.71 2.48
CA ASP A 87 -25.22 0.87 1.35
C ASP A 87 -24.16 1.57 0.49
N VAL A 88 -23.19 0.80 0.02
CA VAL A 88 -22.09 1.27 -0.82
C VAL A 88 -21.77 0.24 -1.90
N ARG A 89 -20.93 0.61 -2.87
CA ARG A 89 -20.40 -0.39 -3.81
C ARG A 89 -19.55 -1.41 -3.07
N ALA A 90 -19.51 -2.63 -3.60
CA ALA A 90 -18.72 -3.71 -3.00
C ALA A 90 -17.25 -3.30 -2.81
N PHE A 91 -16.70 -3.66 -1.66
CA PHE A 91 -15.31 -3.40 -1.29
C PHE A 91 -14.79 -4.51 -0.36
N SER A 92 -13.48 -4.63 -0.24
CA SER A 92 -12.87 -5.60 0.69
C SER A 92 -11.82 -4.98 1.62
N MET A 93 -11.51 -3.69 1.41
CA MET A 93 -10.54 -2.94 2.19
C MET A 93 -11.03 -1.51 2.42
N VAL A 94 -10.72 -0.97 3.60
CA VAL A 94 -11.16 0.36 4.02
C VAL A 94 -10.04 1.13 4.73
N GLY A 95 -9.99 2.44 4.56
CA GLY A 95 -9.12 3.33 5.32
C GLY A 95 -9.69 4.74 5.37
N VAL A 96 -9.06 5.62 6.15
CA VAL A 96 -9.44 7.04 6.22
C VAL A 96 -8.26 7.90 5.78
N VAL A 97 -8.52 8.89 4.95
CA VAL A 97 -7.52 9.85 4.45
C VAL A 97 -7.91 11.29 4.75
N TRP A 98 -6.94 12.19 4.78
CA TRP A 98 -7.13 13.64 4.96
C TRP A 98 -6.17 14.44 4.07
N ASP A 99 -6.44 15.72 3.89
CA ASP A 99 -5.79 16.53 2.85
C ASP A 99 -4.29 16.78 3.12
N ASP A 100 -3.93 17.18 4.34
CA ASP A 100 -2.53 17.49 4.70
C ASP A 100 -1.78 16.24 5.18
N VAL A 101 -0.85 15.74 4.36
CA VAL A 101 0.04 14.63 4.69
C VAL A 101 0.96 14.87 5.90
N SER A 102 1.13 16.11 6.32
CA SER A 102 1.94 16.47 7.50
C SER A 102 1.10 16.57 8.77
N ALA A 103 -0.23 16.60 8.67
CA ALA A 103 -1.12 16.60 9.83
C ALA A 103 -1.23 15.19 10.42
N GLU A 104 -1.09 15.06 11.73
CA GLU A 104 -1.36 13.82 12.46
C GLU A 104 -2.81 13.76 12.93
N LEU A 105 -3.42 12.58 12.87
CA LEU A 105 -4.76 12.35 13.41
C LEU A 105 -4.66 11.97 14.89
N HIS A 106 -4.94 12.93 15.77
CA HIS A 106 -5.02 12.72 17.22
C HIS A 106 -6.44 12.28 17.62
N GLY A 107 -6.65 10.97 17.72
CA GLY A 107 -7.96 10.42 18.03
C GLY A 107 -8.11 8.96 17.64
N THR A 108 -9.36 8.51 17.62
CA THR A 108 -9.72 7.14 17.24
C THR A 108 -10.51 7.16 15.94
N ALA A 109 -10.14 6.27 15.01
CA ALA A 109 -10.92 6.00 13.81
C ALA A 109 -11.42 4.56 13.88
N GLN A 110 -12.73 4.37 13.79
CA GLN A 110 -13.35 3.05 13.89
C GLN A 110 -14.33 2.84 12.75
N VAL A 111 -14.38 1.61 12.26
CA VAL A 111 -15.26 1.19 11.17
C VAL A 111 -16.01 -0.08 11.56
N ARG A 112 -17.24 -0.23 11.07
CA ARG A 112 -17.90 -1.53 10.97
C ARG A 112 -18.47 -1.71 9.58
N THR A 113 -18.51 -2.96 9.12
CA THR A 113 -18.92 -3.28 7.75
C THR A 113 -19.98 -4.36 7.75
N ARG A 114 -20.79 -4.38 6.70
CA ARG A 114 -21.78 -5.43 6.43
C ARG A 114 -21.28 -6.33 5.32
N ALA A 115 -21.24 -7.63 5.60
CA ALA A 115 -20.78 -8.63 4.63
C ALA A 115 -21.76 -8.75 3.46
N THR A 116 -21.23 -8.81 2.23
CA THR A 116 -22.04 -8.83 1.01
C THR A 116 -23.06 -9.96 0.98
N GLY A 117 -24.28 -9.66 0.54
CA GLY A 117 -25.37 -10.64 0.45
C GLY A 117 -25.92 -11.09 1.81
N THR A 118 -25.59 -10.38 2.88
CA THR A 118 -26.10 -10.64 4.22
C THR A 118 -26.57 -9.36 4.91
N HIS A 119 -27.32 -9.50 6.00
CA HIS A 119 -27.64 -8.38 6.91
C HIS A 119 -26.69 -8.33 8.13
N ARG A 120 -25.55 -9.03 8.09
CA ARG A 120 -24.66 -9.18 9.24
C ARG A 120 -23.61 -8.08 9.26
N TRP A 121 -23.66 -7.24 10.28
CA TRP A 121 -22.64 -6.25 10.59
C TRP A 121 -21.53 -6.85 11.46
N SER A 122 -20.29 -6.40 11.24
CA SER A 122 -19.19 -6.62 12.18
C SER A 122 -19.41 -5.81 13.47
N GLY A 123 -18.66 -6.16 14.52
CA GLY A 123 -18.39 -5.19 15.59
C GLY A 123 -17.57 -4.01 15.06
N TRP A 124 -17.45 -2.95 15.87
CA TRP A 124 -16.52 -1.86 15.60
C TRP A 124 -15.07 -2.37 15.61
N GLN A 125 -14.31 -1.96 14.61
CA GLN A 125 -12.90 -2.29 14.42
C GLN A 125 -12.10 -1.00 14.34
N ASP A 126 -10.96 -0.95 15.01
CA ASP A 126 -10.06 0.19 14.98
C ASP A 126 -9.27 0.23 13.66
N LEU A 127 -9.08 1.44 13.14
CA LEU A 127 -8.11 1.74 12.09
C LEU A 127 -6.86 2.31 12.77
N GLU A 128 -5.68 1.82 12.38
CA GLU A 128 -4.41 2.35 12.88
C GLU A 128 -4.20 3.77 12.33
N THR A 129 -4.28 4.77 13.23
CA THR A 129 -4.23 6.19 12.89
C THR A 129 -2.81 6.74 12.79
N HIS A 130 -1.84 6.07 13.41
CA HIS A 130 -0.43 6.41 13.28
C HIS A 130 0.15 5.70 12.06
N ASN A 131 -0.12 6.26 10.87
CA ASN A 131 0.40 5.77 9.58
C ASN A 131 1.15 6.84 8.77
N ALA A 132 1.34 8.05 9.30
CA ALA A 132 2.12 9.14 8.69
C ALA A 132 3.61 8.76 8.48
N GLU A 133 4.11 7.76 9.21
CA GLU A 133 5.46 7.23 9.15
C GLU A 133 5.81 6.50 7.85
N HIS A 134 4.80 5.99 7.16
CA HIS A 134 4.95 5.41 5.83
C HIS A 134 4.82 6.54 4.83
N SER A 135 5.89 7.31 4.65
CA SER A 135 5.92 8.45 3.72
C SER A 135 7.25 8.48 2.98
N ALA A 136 7.26 9.12 1.82
CA ALA A 136 8.50 9.47 1.15
C ALA A 136 9.28 10.52 1.95
N ASP A 137 10.61 10.44 1.89
CA ASP A 137 11.50 11.35 2.61
C ASP A 137 11.32 12.81 2.12
N PRO A 138 11.49 13.82 2.99
CA PRO A 138 11.48 15.23 2.59
C PRO A 138 12.50 15.52 1.48
N GLY A 139 12.14 16.40 0.53
CA GLY A 139 12.99 16.77 -0.60
C GLY A 139 13.14 15.70 -1.69
N THR A 140 12.29 14.67 -1.65
CA THR A 140 12.17 13.71 -2.76
C THR A 140 11.03 14.12 -3.69
N ALA A 141 11.16 13.82 -4.99
CA ALA A 141 10.11 14.10 -5.98
C ALA A 141 8.75 13.47 -5.63
N GLU A 142 8.75 12.38 -4.85
CA GLU A 142 7.53 11.76 -4.34
C GLU A 142 6.82 12.64 -3.30
N ARG A 143 7.57 13.18 -2.34
CA ARG A 143 7.03 14.10 -1.34
C ARG A 143 6.59 15.42 -1.95
N ASP A 144 7.35 15.92 -2.92
CA ASP A 144 7.13 17.24 -3.52
C ASP A 144 6.06 17.26 -4.62
N SER A 145 5.48 16.09 -4.95
CA SER A 145 4.42 15.96 -5.97
C SER A 145 3.12 16.70 -5.61
N GLY A 146 2.91 17.02 -4.33
CA GLY A 146 1.67 17.63 -3.82
C GLY A 146 0.45 16.70 -3.85
N ALA A 147 0.60 15.45 -4.30
CA ALA A 147 -0.49 14.48 -4.39
C ALA A 147 -0.68 13.67 -3.09
N ALA A 148 0.34 13.65 -2.22
CA ALA A 148 0.34 12.84 -1.02
C ALA A 148 -0.68 13.35 0.01
N ARG A 149 -1.38 12.40 0.62
CA ARG A 149 -2.39 12.64 1.67
C ARG A 149 -2.01 11.93 2.95
N GLY A 150 -2.47 12.46 4.07
CA GLY A 150 -2.40 11.74 5.33
C GLY A 150 -3.41 10.60 5.31
N SER A 151 -3.08 9.47 5.94
CA SER A 151 -3.90 8.27 5.85
C SER A 151 -3.70 7.37 7.06
N THR A 152 -4.76 6.65 7.46
CA THR A 152 -4.66 5.49 8.36
C THR A 152 -4.03 4.30 7.64
N ALA A 153 -3.56 3.29 8.36
CA ALA A 153 -3.30 2.00 7.72
C ALA A 153 -4.63 1.43 7.20
N PRO A 154 -4.65 0.75 6.04
CA PRO A 154 -5.87 0.16 5.51
C PRO A 154 -6.22 -1.13 6.27
N LEU A 155 -7.51 -1.38 6.48
CA LEU A 155 -8.04 -2.58 7.12
C LEU A 155 -8.67 -3.52 6.08
N TRP A 156 -8.30 -4.80 6.11
CA TRP A 156 -9.00 -5.83 5.33
C TRP A 156 -10.26 -6.28 6.06
N VAL A 157 -11.41 -6.08 5.42
CA VAL A 157 -12.73 -6.37 5.99
C VAL A 157 -13.43 -7.55 5.31
N GLY A 158 -12.84 -8.08 4.22
CA GLY A 158 -13.50 -9.06 3.36
C GLY A 158 -14.68 -8.45 2.59
N ASP A 159 -15.34 -9.26 1.75
CA ASP A 159 -16.36 -8.76 0.83
C ASP A 159 -17.53 -8.11 1.58
N SER A 160 -17.65 -6.80 1.40
CA SER A 160 -18.57 -5.93 2.14
C SER A 160 -19.32 -5.00 1.19
N ASP A 161 -20.59 -4.70 1.50
CA ASP A 161 -21.45 -3.79 0.72
C ASP A 161 -22.19 -2.75 1.59
N GLY A 162 -21.88 -2.70 2.88
CA GLY A 162 -22.37 -1.68 3.82
C GLY A 162 -21.27 -1.22 4.74
N VAL A 163 -21.31 0.06 5.13
CA VAL A 163 -20.28 0.67 5.99
C VAL A 163 -20.87 1.67 6.98
N GLU A 164 -20.23 1.75 8.14
CA GLU A 164 -20.35 2.85 9.09
C GLU A 164 -18.95 3.19 9.61
N VAL A 165 -18.64 4.48 9.73
CA VAL A 165 -17.35 4.96 10.22
C VAL A 165 -17.54 6.11 11.19
N ARG A 166 -16.71 6.15 12.23
CA ARG A 166 -16.60 7.27 13.16
C ARG A 166 -15.13 7.59 13.42
N VAL A 167 -14.83 8.88 13.43
CA VAL A 167 -13.53 9.45 13.78
C VAL A 167 -13.77 10.44 14.90
N ASN A 168 -13.27 10.11 16.08
CA ASN A 168 -13.43 10.94 17.27
C ASN A 168 -12.08 11.55 17.64
N PRO A 169 -12.01 12.86 17.92
CA PRO A 169 -10.78 13.46 18.45
C PRO A 169 -10.44 12.85 19.81
N GLU A 170 -9.16 12.88 20.16
CA GLU A 170 -8.71 12.49 21.48
C GLU A 170 -9.40 13.36 22.55
N ALA A 171 -9.92 12.71 23.59
CA ALA A 171 -10.57 13.42 24.68
C ALA A 171 -9.51 14.18 25.50
N PRO A 172 -9.79 15.41 25.96
CA PRO A 172 -8.89 16.11 26.86
C PRO A 172 -8.69 15.30 28.14
N ASP A 173 -7.45 15.26 28.61
CA ASP A 173 -7.02 14.40 29.71
C ASP A 173 -7.80 14.73 31.01
N ALA A 174 -8.48 13.74 31.60
CA ALA A 174 -9.39 13.95 32.74
C ALA A 174 -8.66 14.33 34.05
N ARG A 175 -7.31 14.37 34.05
CA ARG A 175 -6.44 14.64 35.19
C ARG A 175 -5.93 16.09 35.30
N GLY A 176 -6.76 17.06 34.92
CA GLY A 176 -6.63 18.44 35.40
C GLY A 176 -5.64 19.34 34.65
N GLY A 177 -5.26 19.00 33.42
CA GLY A 177 -4.55 19.91 32.52
C GLY A 177 -5.50 20.46 31.46
N SER A 178 -5.64 21.77 31.36
CA SER A 178 -6.40 22.48 30.31
C SER A 178 -5.72 22.39 28.92
N ALA A 179 -5.30 21.20 28.50
CA ALA A 179 -4.79 21.01 27.15
C ALA A 179 -5.99 21.03 26.18
N PRO A 180 -6.03 21.96 25.21
CA PRO A 180 -7.10 21.97 24.22
C PRO A 180 -7.06 20.68 23.39
N SER A 181 -8.21 20.09 23.10
CA SER A 181 -8.32 18.94 22.19
C SER A 181 -7.74 19.35 20.83
N VAL A 182 -6.77 18.58 20.31
CA VAL A 182 -6.24 18.80 18.96
C VAL A 182 -7.37 18.53 17.96
N PRO A 183 -7.73 19.48 17.09
CA PRO A 183 -8.81 19.28 16.13
C PRO A 183 -8.45 18.17 15.13
N LEU A 184 -9.46 17.47 14.64
CA LEU A 184 -9.27 16.49 13.57
C LEU A 184 -8.72 17.17 12.30
N PRO A 185 -7.86 16.48 11.51
CA PRO A 185 -7.39 16.99 10.23
C PRO A 185 -8.53 17.36 9.28
N GLY A 186 -8.30 18.38 8.46
CA GLY A 186 -9.27 18.82 7.44
C GLY A 186 -9.43 17.81 6.29
N GLY A 187 -10.63 17.74 5.73
CA GLY A 187 -10.89 16.97 4.51
C GLY A 187 -10.91 15.46 4.72
N LEU A 188 -11.36 14.99 5.89
CA LEU A 188 -11.47 13.56 6.16
C LEU A 188 -12.41 12.86 5.17
N ARG A 189 -11.92 11.77 4.57
CA ARG A 189 -12.67 10.92 3.64
C ARG A 189 -12.48 9.44 4.00
N LEU A 190 -13.56 8.68 3.92
CA LEU A 190 -13.52 7.22 3.91
C LEU A 190 -13.16 6.73 2.52
N GLU A 191 -12.21 5.82 2.45
CA GLU A 191 -11.74 5.21 1.21
C GLU A 191 -12.10 3.73 1.24
N LEU A 192 -13.02 3.34 0.36
CA LEU A 192 -13.45 1.95 0.17
C LEU A 192 -12.77 1.40 -1.08
N VAL A 193 -12.05 0.30 -0.92
CA VAL A 193 -11.21 -0.30 -1.96
C VAL A 193 -11.72 -1.68 -2.31
N ASP A 194 -12.08 -1.84 -3.58
CA ASP A 194 -12.24 -3.13 -4.25
C ASP A 194 -10.89 -3.49 -4.90
N PRO A 195 -10.22 -4.57 -4.44
CA PRO A 195 -8.94 -5.00 -4.99
C PRO A 195 -9.04 -5.58 -6.42
N GLY A 196 -10.25 -5.74 -6.95
CA GLY A 196 -10.51 -6.33 -8.25
C GLY A 196 -10.31 -7.84 -8.27
N LYS A 197 -10.83 -8.46 -9.34
CA LYS A 197 -10.64 -9.89 -9.61
C LYS A 197 -9.18 -10.17 -9.87
N ASP A 198 -8.72 -11.38 -9.52
CA ASP A 198 -7.40 -11.83 -9.95
C ASP A 198 -7.38 -11.92 -11.48
N PRO A 199 -6.58 -11.12 -12.21
CA PRO A 199 -6.54 -11.14 -13.67
C PRO A 199 -6.16 -12.51 -14.24
N ARG A 200 -5.55 -13.38 -13.42
CA ARG A 200 -5.17 -14.75 -13.79
C ARG A 200 -6.33 -15.74 -13.69
N GLN A 201 -7.37 -15.43 -12.92
CA GLN A 201 -8.53 -16.31 -12.70
C GLN A 201 -9.71 -15.96 -13.61
N VAL A 202 -9.62 -14.89 -14.41
CA VAL A 202 -10.68 -14.50 -15.34
C VAL A 202 -10.54 -15.32 -16.63
N PRO A 203 -11.54 -16.15 -17.01
CA PRO A 203 -11.53 -16.87 -18.28
C PRO A 203 -11.39 -15.89 -19.44
N ALA A 204 -10.61 -16.25 -20.47
CA ALA A 204 -10.42 -15.43 -21.66
C ALA A 204 -11.70 -15.42 -22.52
N THR A 205 -12.75 -14.72 -22.09
CA THR A 205 -13.91 -14.47 -22.94
C THR A 205 -13.69 -13.17 -23.72
N GLY A 206 -13.29 -13.30 -24.98
CA GLY A 206 -13.76 -12.40 -26.04
C GLY A 206 -12.99 -11.12 -26.38
N VAL A 207 -11.84 -10.81 -25.78
CA VAL A 207 -10.97 -9.71 -26.26
C VAL A 207 -9.65 -10.26 -26.78
N ALA A 208 -9.62 -10.54 -28.08
CA ALA A 208 -8.39 -10.66 -28.84
C ALA A 208 -7.67 -9.30 -28.79
N GLY A 209 -6.48 -9.23 -28.17
CA GLY A 209 -5.60 -8.06 -28.28
C GLY A 209 -4.96 -7.53 -27.00
N ALA A 210 -5.23 -8.08 -25.81
CA ALA A 210 -4.36 -7.80 -24.67
C ALA A 210 -3.09 -8.64 -24.80
N ASP A 211 -1.98 -7.99 -25.13
CA ASP A 211 -0.62 -8.54 -25.13
C ASP A 211 -0.31 -9.21 -23.78
N ARG A 212 -0.70 -10.48 -23.64
CA ARG A 212 -0.22 -11.37 -22.59
C ARG A 212 1.16 -11.83 -23.04
N THR A 213 2.15 -10.95 -22.95
CA THR A 213 3.52 -11.43 -22.77
C THR A 213 3.46 -12.46 -21.64
N ALA A 214 3.94 -13.68 -21.90
CA ALA A 214 4.03 -14.76 -20.94
C ALA A 214 5.04 -14.37 -19.84
N GLY A 215 4.64 -13.43 -19.00
CA GLY A 215 5.50 -12.84 -18.01
C GLY A 215 5.59 -13.71 -16.77
N ILE A 216 6.69 -13.54 -16.06
CA ILE A 216 7.10 -14.41 -14.96
C ILE A 216 6.19 -14.13 -13.76
N THR A 217 5.37 -15.10 -13.35
CA THR A 217 4.47 -14.98 -12.18
C THR A 217 5.17 -15.27 -10.85
N ALA A 218 6.27 -16.01 -10.86
CA ALA A 218 7.11 -16.20 -9.69
C ALA A 218 8.54 -16.46 -10.11
N LEU A 219 9.48 -15.87 -9.39
CA LEU A 219 10.88 -16.26 -9.43
C LEU A 219 11.03 -17.53 -8.58
N PRO A 220 11.58 -18.63 -9.14
CA PRO A 220 11.76 -19.86 -8.40
C PRO A 220 12.80 -19.69 -7.29
N ALA A 221 12.64 -20.45 -6.21
CA ALA A 221 13.70 -20.55 -5.20
C ALA A 221 14.97 -21.11 -5.84
N LEU A 222 16.13 -20.63 -5.43
CA LEU A 222 17.43 -21.14 -5.87
C LEU A 222 18.15 -21.80 -4.70
N SER A 223 18.98 -22.79 -5.00
CA SER A 223 20.00 -23.27 -4.06
C SER A 223 21.03 -22.16 -3.80
N ARG A 224 21.91 -22.37 -2.81
CA ARG A 224 23.05 -21.46 -2.56
C ARG A 224 23.91 -21.33 -3.83
N LEU A 225 24.36 -22.45 -4.38
CA LEU A 225 25.21 -22.49 -5.58
C LEU A 225 24.58 -21.75 -6.76
N ALA A 226 23.28 -21.98 -7.02
CA ALA A 226 22.58 -21.31 -8.10
C ALA A 226 22.37 -19.80 -7.83
N THR A 227 22.26 -19.40 -6.55
CA THR A 227 22.18 -17.99 -6.17
C THR A 227 23.50 -17.27 -6.42
N ASP A 228 24.62 -17.89 -6.03
CA ASP A 228 25.96 -17.33 -6.20
C ASP A 228 26.28 -17.15 -7.69
N ALA A 229 25.98 -18.15 -8.51
CA ALA A 229 26.11 -18.08 -9.96
C ALA A 229 25.25 -16.96 -10.57
N ALA A 230 23.98 -16.85 -10.16
CA ALA A 230 23.08 -15.81 -10.64
C ALA A 230 23.51 -14.39 -10.23
N ALA A 231 24.27 -14.24 -9.15
CA ALA A 231 24.82 -12.97 -8.70
C ALA A 231 26.22 -12.68 -9.28
N GLY A 232 26.74 -13.54 -10.16
CA GLY A 232 28.02 -13.33 -10.86
C GLY A 232 29.26 -13.62 -10.03
N TYR A 233 29.15 -14.41 -8.95
CA TYR A 233 30.30 -14.82 -8.14
C TYR A 233 31.03 -16.01 -8.74
N VAL A 234 32.36 -16.02 -8.59
CA VAL A 234 33.25 -17.07 -9.09
C VAL A 234 33.14 -18.34 -8.22
N PRO A 235 33.11 -19.56 -8.79
CA PRO A 235 33.20 -20.79 -8.02
C PRO A 235 34.44 -20.81 -7.10
N GLY A 236 34.23 -21.06 -5.80
CA GLY A 236 35.29 -21.04 -4.78
C GLY A 236 35.34 -19.78 -3.93
N ALA A 237 34.71 -18.68 -4.35
CA ALA A 237 34.32 -17.63 -3.42
C ALA A 237 33.22 -18.18 -2.48
N ALA A 238 33.28 -17.88 -1.19
CA ALA A 238 32.21 -18.18 -0.23
C ALA A 238 31.43 -16.90 0.09
N PRO A 239 30.68 -16.32 -0.88
CA PRO A 239 29.94 -15.10 -0.64
C PRO A 239 28.88 -15.37 0.43
N LEU A 240 28.76 -14.46 1.38
CA LEU A 240 27.84 -14.59 2.52
C LEU A 240 26.42 -14.19 2.11
N ILE A 241 25.90 -14.86 1.07
CA ILE A 241 24.60 -14.64 0.46
C ILE A 241 23.69 -15.81 0.80
N GLY A 242 22.49 -15.52 1.30
CA GLY A 242 21.49 -16.57 1.52
C GLY A 242 20.90 -17.08 0.20
N PRO A 243 20.43 -18.36 0.14
CA PRO A 243 19.72 -18.86 -1.03
C PRO A 243 18.52 -17.97 -1.40
N ARG A 244 18.35 -17.65 -2.68
CA ARG A 244 17.22 -16.84 -3.13
C ARG A 244 15.90 -17.58 -2.83
N PRO A 245 14.99 -17.00 -2.04
CA PRO A 245 13.68 -17.62 -1.84
C PRO A 245 12.83 -17.52 -3.10
N ARG A 246 11.74 -18.29 -3.16
CA ARG A 246 10.69 -18.06 -4.16
C ARG A 246 10.06 -16.70 -3.90
N ILE A 247 9.90 -15.89 -4.96
CA ILE A 247 9.30 -14.55 -4.88
C ILE A 247 8.16 -14.48 -5.90
N ILE A 248 6.95 -14.21 -5.45
CA ILE A 248 5.80 -13.94 -6.30
C ILE A 248 5.99 -12.53 -6.86
N THR A 249 6.07 -12.42 -8.18
CA THR A 249 6.30 -11.13 -8.85
C THR A 249 5.05 -10.26 -8.81
N ARG A 250 5.19 -9.00 -9.20
CA ARG A 250 4.05 -8.08 -9.37
C ARG A 250 2.95 -8.65 -10.27
N GLN A 251 3.33 -9.20 -11.41
CA GLN A 251 2.40 -9.94 -12.27
C GLN A 251 1.80 -11.17 -11.57
N GLY A 252 2.60 -11.86 -10.77
CA GLY A 252 2.22 -13.02 -9.98
C GLY A 252 1.17 -12.79 -8.90
N TRP A 253 0.99 -11.56 -8.41
CA TRP A 253 -0.11 -11.22 -7.50
C TRP A 253 -1.17 -10.33 -8.15
N GLY A 254 -1.02 -10.04 -9.43
CA GLY A 254 -1.98 -9.27 -10.23
C GLY A 254 -1.87 -7.76 -10.03
N ALA A 255 -0.66 -7.23 -9.83
CA ALA A 255 -0.43 -5.79 -9.77
C ALA A 255 -0.90 -5.10 -11.06
N ASP A 256 -1.72 -4.07 -10.93
CA ASP A 256 -2.02 -3.17 -12.05
C ASP A 256 -0.90 -2.14 -12.21
N GLU A 257 0.03 -2.43 -13.12
CA GLU A 257 1.19 -1.57 -13.42
C GLU A 257 0.79 -0.17 -13.93
N LYS A 258 -0.47 0.05 -14.32
CA LYS A 258 -0.97 1.38 -14.72
C LYS A 258 -1.24 2.30 -13.53
N LEU A 259 -1.28 1.77 -12.30
CA LEU A 259 -1.49 2.58 -11.11
C LEU A 259 -0.22 3.35 -10.74
N ARG A 260 0.94 2.68 -10.75
CA ARG A 260 2.19 3.30 -10.31
C ARG A 260 2.76 4.27 -11.33
N GLU A 261 3.65 5.13 -10.85
CA GLU A 261 4.54 5.86 -11.74
C GLU A 261 5.52 4.95 -12.49
N ARG A 262 5.96 5.42 -13.66
CA ARG A 262 6.83 4.64 -14.56
C ARG A 262 8.27 4.57 -14.08
N ALA A 263 8.79 5.66 -13.52
CA ALA A 263 10.19 5.82 -13.18
C ALA A 263 10.55 5.13 -11.85
N PHE A 264 11.75 4.58 -11.78
CA PHE A 264 12.30 4.00 -10.56
C PHE A 264 13.37 4.90 -9.97
N THR A 265 13.38 5.01 -8.65
CA THR A 265 14.46 5.67 -7.91
C THR A 265 15.33 4.59 -7.26
N TYR A 266 16.62 4.56 -7.59
CA TYR A 266 17.57 3.61 -7.02
C TYR A 266 18.54 4.29 -6.06
N THR A 267 18.87 3.59 -4.97
CA THR A 267 19.92 3.96 -4.02
C THR A 267 21.21 3.22 -4.36
N LYS A 268 22.28 3.51 -3.61
CA LYS A 268 23.60 2.91 -3.87
C LYS A 268 23.70 1.47 -3.38
N SER A 269 22.97 1.11 -2.32
CA SER A 269 23.07 -0.20 -1.65
C SER A 269 21.80 -0.51 -0.85
N VAL A 270 21.69 -1.71 -0.28
CA VAL A 270 20.73 -2.05 0.79
C VAL A 270 21.52 -2.47 2.03
N LYS A 271 21.63 -1.55 2.99
CA LYS A 271 22.43 -1.71 4.21
C LYS A 271 21.62 -2.27 5.39
N ALA A 272 20.31 -2.07 5.38
CA ALA A 272 19.40 -2.52 6.43
C ALA A 272 18.04 -2.93 5.87
N ALA A 273 17.32 -3.75 6.63
CA ALA A 273 15.94 -4.11 6.42
C ALA A 273 15.09 -3.58 7.59
N PHE A 274 14.05 -2.81 7.28
CA PHE A 274 13.02 -2.43 8.23
C PHE A 274 11.83 -3.36 8.10
N ILE A 275 11.49 -4.03 9.20
CA ILE A 275 10.35 -4.94 9.28
C ILE A 275 9.13 -4.16 9.76
N HIS A 276 8.05 -4.32 9.02
CA HIS A 276 6.74 -3.71 9.22
C HIS A 276 5.69 -4.78 9.44
N HIS A 277 4.59 -4.41 10.07
CA HIS A 277 3.32 -5.07 9.84
C HIS A 277 2.48 -4.21 8.89
N SER A 278 1.48 -4.76 8.20
CA SER A 278 0.59 -3.94 7.37
C SER A 278 -0.53 -3.27 8.17
N ALA A 279 -0.77 -3.71 9.41
CA ALA A 279 -1.90 -3.34 10.25
C ALA A 279 -3.28 -3.62 9.62
N THR A 280 -3.34 -4.49 8.60
CA THR A 280 -4.57 -4.80 7.84
C THR A 280 -5.51 -5.78 8.53
N GLY A 281 -5.21 -6.23 9.75
CA GLY A 281 -5.91 -7.35 10.39
C GLY A 281 -5.48 -8.71 9.83
N ASN A 282 -5.89 -9.78 10.53
CA ASN A 282 -5.40 -11.15 10.30
C ASN A 282 -6.43 -12.12 9.68
N ASN A 283 -7.64 -11.64 9.39
CA ASN A 283 -8.80 -12.47 9.04
C ASN A 283 -8.83 -12.94 7.58
N TYR A 284 -7.89 -12.51 6.74
CA TYR A 284 -7.78 -12.97 5.35
C TYR A 284 -7.29 -14.43 5.27
N ALA A 285 -7.76 -15.22 4.30
CA ALA A 285 -7.23 -16.54 4.00
C ALA A 285 -5.91 -16.45 3.18
N CYS A 286 -5.03 -17.46 3.22
CA CYS A 286 -3.78 -17.43 2.43
C CYS A 286 -4.02 -17.15 0.94
N SER A 287 -5.10 -17.70 0.38
CA SER A 287 -5.52 -17.49 -1.01
C SER A 287 -5.93 -16.04 -1.32
N GLN A 288 -6.32 -15.27 -0.30
CA GLN A 288 -6.69 -13.86 -0.42
C GLN A 288 -5.48 -12.93 -0.28
N ALA A 289 -4.29 -13.42 0.06
CA ALA A 289 -3.10 -12.57 0.23
C ALA A 289 -2.78 -11.70 -1.01
N PRO A 290 -2.91 -12.20 -2.27
CA PRO A 290 -2.78 -11.34 -3.45
C PRO A 290 -3.82 -10.22 -3.51
N ALA A 291 -5.07 -10.48 -3.11
CA ALA A 291 -6.12 -9.46 -3.08
C ALA A 291 -5.87 -8.41 -1.99
N VAL A 292 -5.43 -8.82 -0.80
CA VAL A 292 -4.98 -7.91 0.26
C VAL A 292 -3.86 -7.00 -0.27
N LEU A 293 -2.86 -7.58 -0.95
CA LEU A 293 -1.74 -6.82 -1.50
C LEU A 293 -2.17 -5.84 -2.60
N ARG A 294 -3.08 -6.25 -3.51
CA ARG A 294 -3.68 -5.34 -4.50
C ARG A 294 -4.46 -4.20 -3.84
N GLY A 295 -5.17 -4.50 -2.76
CA GLY A 295 -5.89 -3.50 -1.95
C GLY A 295 -4.92 -2.47 -1.37
N ILE A 296 -3.87 -2.90 -0.67
CA ILE A 296 -2.84 -2.01 -0.10
C ILE A 296 -2.21 -1.16 -1.21
N TYR A 297 -1.83 -1.80 -2.32
CA TYR A 297 -1.22 -1.10 -3.45
C TYR A 297 -2.13 0.00 -4.01
N ARG A 298 -3.41 -0.32 -4.25
CA ARG A 298 -4.41 0.64 -4.73
C ARG A 298 -4.66 1.75 -3.70
N TYR A 299 -4.76 1.42 -2.41
CA TYR A 299 -4.92 2.40 -1.34
C TYR A 299 -3.76 3.39 -1.29
N HIS A 300 -2.51 2.89 -1.28
CA HIS A 300 -1.32 3.75 -1.30
C HIS A 300 -1.31 4.70 -2.50
N VAL A 301 -1.62 4.20 -3.70
CA VAL A 301 -1.54 5.01 -4.92
C VAL A 301 -2.74 5.94 -5.13
N ARG A 302 -3.96 5.42 -5.01
CA ARG A 302 -5.20 6.15 -5.35
C ARG A 302 -5.75 6.96 -4.19
N SER A 303 -5.54 6.50 -2.96
CA SER A 303 -6.08 7.15 -1.77
C SER A 303 -5.02 8.02 -1.10
N SER A 304 -3.85 7.46 -0.78
CA SER A 304 -2.74 8.17 -0.12
C SER A 304 -1.86 8.99 -1.06
N GLY A 305 -1.99 8.80 -2.39
CA GLY A 305 -1.28 9.57 -3.40
C GLY A 305 0.20 9.21 -3.60
N TRP A 306 0.62 8.01 -3.21
CA TRP A 306 2.00 7.55 -3.34
C TRP A 306 2.29 7.06 -4.76
N ARG A 307 3.57 6.95 -5.11
CA ARG A 307 3.99 6.60 -6.48
C ARG A 307 3.87 5.10 -6.78
N ASP A 308 3.91 4.27 -5.74
CA ASP A 308 3.76 2.82 -5.77
C ASP A 308 3.44 2.33 -4.34
N ILE A 309 3.37 1.02 -4.11
CA ILE A 309 3.42 0.47 -2.76
C ILE A 309 4.74 0.86 -2.05
N GLY A 310 4.66 1.39 -0.82
CA GLY A 310 5.83 1.91 -0.11
C GLY A 310 6.88 0.85 0.31
N TYR A 311 6.47 -0.41 0.43
CA TYR A 311 7.34 -1.51 0.84
C TYR A 311 8.05 -2.16 -0.35
N ASN A 312 9.31 -2.54 -0.20
CA ASN A 312 10.05 -3.27 -1.24
C ASN A 312 9.53 -4.71 -1.40
N PHE A 313 9.12 -5.33 -0.30
CA PHE A 313 8.56 -6.68 -0.29
C PHE A 313 7.40 -6.79 0.71
N ALA A 314 6.52 -7.76 0.47
CA ALA A 314 5.53 -8.19 1.44
C ALA A 314 5.68 -9.68 1.75
N VAL A 315 5.29 -10.08 2.96
CA VAL A 315 5.26 -11.47 3.43
C VAL A 315 3.90 -11.77 4.03
N ASP A 316 3.20 -12.78 3.53
CA ASP A 316 1.94 -13.19 4.15
C ASP A 316 2.14 -14.13 5.35
N LYS A 317 1.08 -14.31 6.13
CA LYS A 317 1.04 -15.21 7.29
C LYS A 317 1.35 -16.68 6.96
N CYS A 318 1.36 -17.04 5.67
CA CYS A 318 1.60 -18.39 5.14
C CYS A 318 3.02 -18.55 4.60
N GLY A 319 3.85 -17.50 4.69
CA GLY A 319 5.27 -17.51 4.32
C GLY A 319 5.53 -17.28 2.84
N ASN A 320 4.54 -16.84 2.05
CA ASN A 320 4.81 -16.40 0.69
C ASN A 320 5.47 -15.01 0.72
N ILE A 321 6.44 -14.82 -0.17
CA ILE A 321 7.15 -13.54 -0.35
C ILE A 321 6.68 -12.94 -1.67
N TYR A 322 6.29 -11.68 -1.64
CA TYR A 322 5.80 -10.92 -2.77
C TYR A 322 6.74 -9.75 -3.07
N GLU A 323 7.00 -9.52 -4.35
CA GLU A 323 7.58 -8.27 -4.82
C GLU A 323 6.61 -7.12 -4.53
N GLY A 324 7.08 -6.11 -3.78
CA GLY A 324 6.34 -4.88 -3.52
C GLY A 324 6.73 -3.84 -4.56
N ARG A 325 7.51 -2.84 -4.16
CA ARG A 325 7.92 -1.71 -5.01
C ARG A 325 8.65 -2.16 -6.27
N ALA A 326 8.16 -1.70 -7.42
CA ALA A 326 8.60 -2.17 -8.73
C ALA A 326 10.08 -1.88 -9.01
N GLY A 327 10.74 -2.78 -9.75
CA GLY A 327 12.15 -2.67 -10.15
C GLY A 327 13.16 -3.08 -9.06
N GLY A 328 12.67 -3.46 -7.86
CA GLY A 328 13.49 -3.65 -6.67
C GLY A 328 13.99 -5.06 -6.36
N VAL A 329 13.55 -6.10 -7.08
CA VAL A 329 13.80 -7.48 -6.61
C VAL A 329 15.30 -7.76 -6.40
N THR A 330 16.13 -7.51 -7.40
CA THR A 330 17.60 -7.63 -7.29
C THR A 330 18.33 -6.30 -7.11
N LYS A 331 17.66 -5.15 -7.34
CA LYS A 331 18.25 -3.80 -7.25
C LYS A 331 17.87 -3.06 -5.97
N ALA A 332 18.59 -2.00 -5.62
CA ALA A 332 18.33 -1.21 -4.42
C ALA A 332 17.31 -0.10 -4.74
N VAL A 333 16.05 -0.48 -5.05
CA VAL A 333 15.00 0.53 -5.28
C VAL A 333 14.65 1.21 -3.95
N MET A 334 14.55 2.53 -3.96
CA MET A 334 14.15 3.31 -2.78
C MET A 334 12.68 3.08 -2.48
N GLY A 335 12.33 2.67 -1.26
CA GLY A 335 10.96 2.57 -0.78
C GLY A 335 10.37 3.90 -0.25
N ALA A 336 9.19 3.82 0.34
CA ALA A 336 8.52 4.88 1.09
C ALA A 336 7.86 4.24 2.33
N HIS A 337 8.66 3.53 3.11
CA HIS A 337 8.22 2.68 4.22
C HIS A 337 8.69 3.18 5.58
N THR A 338 9.77 3.94 5.66
CA THR A 338 10.31 4.43 6.93
C THR A 338 10.82 5.82 6.73
N LEU A 339 9.96 6.80 6.99
CA LEU A 339 10.27 8.21 6.86
C LEU A 339 11.58 8.53 7.61
N GLY A 340 12.54 9.09 6.88
CA GLY A 340 13.89 9.39 7.37
C GLY A 340 14.92 8.28 7.16
N PHE A 341 14.53 7.06 6.78
CA PHE A 341 15.47 5.96 6.52
C PHE A 341 15.16 5.15 5.26
N ASN A 342 14.40 5.69 4.30
CA ASN A 342 14.13 5.02 3.03
C ASN A 342 15.39 4.85 2.16
N THR A 343 16.38 5.74 2.33
CA THR A 343 17.64 5.69 1.57
C THR A 343 18.57 4.56 2.03
N ASN A 344 19.01 3.73 1.08
CA ASN A 344 19.89 2.58 1.27
C ASN A 344 19.33 1.47 2.17
N THR A 345 18.00 1.32 2.24
CA THR A 345 17.35 0.29 3.03
C THR A 345 16.26 -0.39 2.21
N MET A 346 15.66 -1.43 2.78
CA MET A 346 14.45 -2.03 2.25
C MET A 346 13.40 -2.19 3.33
N GLY A 347 12.14 -2.02 2.94
CA GLY A 347 10.97 -2.28 3.79
C GLY A 347 10.35 -3.63 3.47
N ILE A 348 10.07 -4.42 4.51
CA ILE A 348 9.32 -5.67 4.40
C ILE A 348 8.05 -5.56 5.22
N ALA A 349 6.89 -5.54 4.57
CA ALA A 349 5.59 -5.60 5.25
C ALA A 349 5.16 -7.05 5.48
N VAL A 350 5.04 -7.45 6.74
CA VAL A 350 4.37 -8.70 7.10
C VAL A 350 2.87 -8.43 7.15
N LEU A 351 2.10 -9.06 6.25
CA LEU A 351 0.67 -8.83 6.14
C LEU A 351 -0.04 -9.34 7.40
N GLY A 352 -0.66 -8.42 8.12
CA GLY A 352 -1.34 -8.68 9.39
C GLY A 352 -1.19 -7.56 10.40
N THR A 353 -1.82 -7.75 11.55
CA THR A 353 -1.69 -6.89 12.74
C THR A 353 -1.09 -7.72 13.87
N PHE A 354 0.09 -7.33 14.36
CA PHE A 354 0.88 -8.12 15.32
C PHE A 354 1.17 -7.36 16.62
N SER A 355 0.31 -6.42 17.01
CA SER A 355 0.37 -5.76 18.32
C SER A 355 0.18 -6.80 19.43
N ASP A 356 -0.88 -7.62 19.32
CA ASP A 356 -1.18 -8.68 20.29
C ASP A 356 -1.21 -10.09 19.73
N ALA A 357 -1.41 -10.25 18.43
CA ALA A 357 -1.37 -11.55 17.77
C ALA A 357 0.07 -11.97 17.44
N ASN A 358 0.42 -13.23 17.71
CA ASN A 358 1.74 -13.76 17.35
C ASN A 358 1.84 -13.97 15.83
N PRO A 359 2.93 -13.53 15.17
CA PRO A 359 3.14 -13.87 13.76
C PRO A 359 3.39 -15.37 13.61
N PRO A 360 2.83 -16.03 12.57
CA PRO A 360 3.14 -17.43 12.31
C PRO A 360 4.63 -17.64 12.02
N ALA A 361 5.14 -18.83 12.38
CA ALA A 361 6.53 -19.18 12.12
C ALA A 361 6.89 -19.10 10.62
N ALA A 362 5.93 -19.43 9.73
CA ALA A 362 6.12 -19.32 8.29
C ALA A 362 6.47 -17.90 7.84
N ALA A 363 5.80 -16.87 8.37
CA ALA A 363 6.09 -15.48 8.07
C ALA A 363 7.48 -15.05 8.58
N VAL A 364 7.82 -15.41 9.82
CA VAL A 364 9.15 -15.09 10.40
C VAL A 364 10.28 -15.79 9.61
N ASN A 365 10.06 -17.04 9.20
CA ASN A 365 11.00 -17.80 8.37
C ASN A 365 11.14 -17.18 6.97
N ALA A 366 10.06 -16.69 6.38
CA ALA A 366 10.08 -16.00 5.09
C ALA A 366 10.87 -14.69 5.16
N VAL A 367 10.67 -13.89 6.22
CA VAL A 367 11.50 -12.70 6.50
C VAL A 367 12.97 -13.09 6.57
N ALA A 368 13.32 -14.12 7.36
CA ALA A 368 14.71 -14.55 7.49
C ALA A 368 15.34 -15.01 6.17
N LYS A 369 14.60 -15.75 5.33
CA LYS A 369 15.07 -16.17 3.99
C LYS A 369 15.29 -14.98 3.06
N LEU A 370 14.33 -14.05 3.04
CA LEU A 370 14.39 -12.85 2.22
C LEU A 370 15.56 -11.95 2.64
N THR A 371 15.73 -11.69 3.93
CA THR A 371 16.82 -10.85 4.44
C THR A 371 18.18 -11.52 4.23
N ALA A 372 18.28 -12.84 4.39
CA ALA A 372 19.54 -13.55 4.15
C ALA A 372 20.03 -13.36 2.72
N TRP A 373 19.11 -13.50 1.75
CA TRP A 373 19.41 -13.31 0.34
C TRP A 373 19.66 -11.84 0.01
N LYS A 374 18.68 -10.96 0.23
CA LYS A 374 18.71 -9.58 -0.27
C LYS A 374 19.79 -8.73 0.39
N LEU A 375 20.02 -8.86 1.71
CA LEU A 375 21.14 -8.18 2.38
C LEU A 375 22.49 -8.78 1.97
N GLY A 376 22.50 -10.08 1.67
CA GLY A 376 23.67 -10.80 1.18
C GLY A 376 24.19 -10.22 -0.13
N LEU A 377 23.29 -9.89 -1.07
CA LEU A 377 23.63 -9.23 -2.35
C LEU A 377 24.42 -7.92 -2.17
N TYR A 378 24.36 -7.31 -0.98
CA TYR A 378 25.06 -6.08 -0.63
C TYR A 378 26.06 -6.24 0.53
N GLY A 379 26.39 -7.49 0.90
CA GLY A 379 27.38 -7.80 1.92
C GLY A 379 26.97 -7.50 3.37
N ALA A 380 25.72 -7.16 3.64
CA ALA A 380 25.27 -6.80 4.98
C ALA A 380 25.06 -8.04 5.87
N ASN A 381 25.58 -8.01 7.10
CA ASN A 381 25.46 -9.07 8.09
C ASN A 381 24.14 -8.93 8.89
N PRO A 382 23.20 -9.89 8.81
CA PRO A 382 21.89 -9.82 9.48
C PRO A 382 21.96 -9.67 11.01
N LYS A 383 23.01 -10.18 11.67
CA LYS A 383 23.21 -10.02 13.12
C LYS A 383 23.97 -8.75 13.49
N GLY A 384 24.52 -8.05 12.50
CA GLY A 384 25.33 -6.86 12.71
C GLY A 384 24.53 -5.62 13.03
N ARG A 385 25.26 -4.53 13.27
CA ARG A 385 24.75 -3.17 13.36
C ARG A 385 25.21 -2.34 12.16
N VAL A 386 24.50 -1.26 11.91
CA VAL A 386 24.78 -0.31 10.83
C VAL A 386 24.45 1.10 11.27
N THR A 387 25.29 2.06 10.88
CA THR A 387 25.00 3.47 11.06
C THR A 387 24.31 4.02 9.82
N LEU A 388 23.09 4.52 10.00
CA LEU A 388 22.32 5.23 8.98
C LEU A 388 22.23 6.71 9.33
N VAL A 389 22.04 7.55 8.31
CA VAL A 389 21.79 9.00 8.48
C VAL A 389 20.31 9.23 8.29
N SER A 390 19.65 9.84 9.28
CA SER A 390 18.23 10.20 9.17
C SER A 390 18.04 11.29 8.13
N GLY A 391 17.09 11.10 7.22
CA GLY A 391 16.53 12.14 6.33
C GLY A 391 15.48 13.03 7.02
N GLY A 392 15.27 12.84 8.33
CA GLY A 392 14.26 13.57 9.11
C GLY A 392 13.04 12.70 9.39
N SER A 393 12.75 12.51 10.68
CA SER A 393 11.56 11.82 11.18
C SER A 393 11.10 12.43 12.51
N ASN A 394 9.93 12.02 13.00
CA ASN A 394 9.44 12.45 14.33
C ASN A 394 10.30 11.92 15.49
N LYS A 395 11.18 10.94 15.24
CA LYS A 395 12.08 10.35 16.23
C LYS A 395 13.51 10.85 16.11
N TYR A 396 13.99 11.07 14.87
CA TYR A 396 15.36 11.50 14.62
C TYR A 396 15.39 12.65 13.61
N LYS A 397 15.95 13.79 14.05
CA LYS A 397 16.19 14.95 13.20
C LYS A 397 17.04 14.59 11.98
N GLU A 398 16.84 15.32 10.89
CA GLU A 398 17.65 15.21 9.69
C GLU A 398 19.16 15.33 9.99
N GLY A 399 19.97 14.55 9.28
CA GLY A 399 21.43 14.51 9.45
C GLY A 399 21.91 13.69 10.66
N LYS A 400 21.01 13.27 11.57
CA LYS A 400 21.39 12.46 12.72
C LYS A 400 21.92 11.09 12.28
N LYS A 401 23.14 10.76 12.69
CA LYS A 401 23.69 9.40 12.60
C LYS A 401 23.08 8.53 13.70
N VAL A 402 22.45 7.42 13.30
CA VAL A 402 21.79 6.47 14.21
C VAL A 402 22.34 5.08 13.96
N GLU A 403 22.79 4.44 15.03
CA GLU A 403 23.22 3.04 14.99
C GLU A 403 22.02 2.12 15.20
N LEU A 404 21.78 1.23 14.25
CA LEU A 404 20.62 0.35 14.19
C LEU A 404 21.06 -1.10 13.95
N ASN A 405 20.17 -2.05 14.25
CA ASN A 405 20.38 -3.42 13.78
C ASN A 405 20.23 -3.47 12.25
N VAL A 406 21.00 -4.32 11.58
CA VAL A 406 20.84 -4.51 10.13
C VAL A 406 19.44 -5.03 9.78
N ILE A 407 18.80 -5.79 10.66
CA ILE A 407 17.36 -6.05 10.62
C ILE A 407 16.73 -5.36 11.83
N SER A 408 16.01 -4.28 11.57
CA SER A 408 15.35 -3.43 12.56
C SER A 408 13.83 -3.46 12.38
N GLY A 409 13.08 -3.17 13.43
CA GLY A 409 11.64 -2.89 13.32
C GLY A 409 11.42 -1.43 12.91
N HIS A 410 10.27 -1.10 12.34
CA HIS A 410 9.94 0.29 12.01
C HIS A 410 10.12 1.23 13.22
N ARG A 411 9.61 0.82 14.39
CA ARG A 411 9.74 1.54 15.66
C ARG A 411 11.18 1.89 16.07
N ASP A 412 12.19 1.24 15.49
CA ASP A 412 13.59 1.57 15.77
C ASP A 412 13.98 2.89 15.09
N GLY A 413 13.50 3.15 13.86
CA GLY A 413 13.77 4.34 13.06
C GLY A 413 12.71 5.46 13.14
N PHE A 414 11.50 5.14 13.58
CA PHE A 414 10.37 6.07 13.67
C PHE A 414 9.60 5.87 14.99
N ALA A 415 8.91 6.90 15.51
CA ALA A 415 8.05 6.73 16.68
C ALA A 415 6.68 6.20 16.24
N THR A 416 6.55 4.87 16.20
CA THR A 416 5.38 4.11 15.75
C THR A 416 5.28 2.80 16.53
N GLU A 417 4.09 2.20 16.60
CA GLU A 417 3.92 0.84 17.11
C GLU A 417 4.36 -0.24 16.11
N CYS A 418 4.49 0.08 14.81
CA CYS A 418 4.91 -0.87 13.79
C CYS A 418 6.30 -1.47 14.12
N PRO A 419 6.55 -2.79 14.01
CA PRO A 419 5.72 -3.85 13.40
C PRO A 419 4.74 -4.56 14.36
N GLY A 420 4.34 -3.92 15.45
CA GLY A 420 3.59 -4.54 16.54
C GLY A 420 4.48 -5.30 17.50
N ALA A 421 4.07 -5.36 18.77
CA ALA A 421 4.92 -5.87 19.86
C ALA A 421 5.28 -7.35 19.70
N ARG A 422 4.38 -8.19 19.15
CA ARG A 422 4.65 -9.63 18.99
C ARG A 422 5.63 -9.92 17.86
N LEU A 423 5.51 -9.22 16.72
CA LEU A 423 6.45 -9.39 15.61
C LEU A 423 7.82 -8.77 15.94
N TYR A 424 7.85 -7.63 16.61
CA TYR A 424 9.10 -7.01 17.06
C TYR A 424 9.92 -7.95 17.96
N LYS A 425 9.27 -8.66 18.89
CA LYS A 425 9.91 -9.68 19.74
C LYS A 425 10.56 -10.84 18.95
N LYS A 426 10.15 -11.08 17.70
CA LYS A 426 10.72 -12.14 16.83
C LYS A 426 11.90 -11.69 15.98
N LEU A 427 12.26 -10.40 15.97
CA LEU A 427 13.37 -9.91 15.15
C LEU A 427 14.72 -10.49 15.55
N GLY A 428 14.94 -10.85 16.82
CA GLY A 428 16.13 -11.60 17.23
C GLY A 428 16.25 -12.97 16.55
N THR A 429 15.13 -13.71 16.48
CA THR A 429 15.05 -15.02 15.79
C THR A 429 15.27 -14.87 14.28
N ALA A 430 14.68 -13.84 13.67
CA ALA A 430 14.87 -13.54 12.25
C ALA A 430 16.34 -13.24 11.93
N ARG A 431 17.01 -12.42 12.75
CA ARG A 431 18.45 -12.11 12.62
C ARG A 431 19.32 -13.35 12.68
N THR A 432 19.15 -14.19 13.70
CA THR A 432 19.92 -15.43 13.85
C THR A 432 19.70 -16.39 12.68
N SER A 433 18.43 -16.60 12.29
CA SER A 433 18.11 -17.51 11.19
C SER A 433 18.62 -16.99 9.85
N SER A 434 18.53 -15.66 9.63
CA SER A 434 19.03 -15.01 8.43
C SER A 434 20.55 -15.09 8.32
N ALA A 435 21.28 -14.88 9.41
CA ALA A 435 22.74 -15.02 9.45
C ALA A 435 23.17 -16.47 9.18
N ARG A 436 22.51 -17.46 9.80
CA ARG A 436 22.76 -18.88 9.51
C ARG A 436 22.54 -19.21 8.04
N LEU A 437 21.49 -18.66 7.43
CA LEU A 437 21.23 -18.82 5.99
C LEU A 437 22.28 -18.12 5.12
N GLN A 438 22.98 -17.09 5.59
CA GLN A 438 24.16 -16.54 4.91
C GLN A 438 25.45 -17.36 5.13
N GLY A 439 25.45 -18.34 6.04
CA GLY A 439 26.65 -19.08 6.43
C GLY A 439 27.48 -18.40 7.52
N ARG A 440 26.85 -17.64 8.41
CA ARG A 440 27.48 -16.92 9.53
C ARG A 440 27.09 -17.46 10.90
#